data_AF-A0A7C2Y826-F1
#
_entry.id   AF-A0A7C2Y826-F1
#
_cell.length_a   1.000
_cell.length_b   1.000
_cell.length_c   1.000
_cell.angle_alpha   90.00
_cell.angle_beta   90.00
_cell.angle_gamma   90.00
#
_symmetry.space_group_name_H-M   'P 1'
#
loop_
_entity.id
_entity.type
_entity.pdbx_description
1 polymer ?
#
loop_
_entity_poly.entity_id
_entity_poly.type
_entity_poly.pdbx_seq_one_letter_code
_entity_poly.pdbx_strand_id
1 'polypeptide(L)'
;MEEFLRQQARYTPYIDTFKIMVGLKIYKQKYGKYPEKLQLLTPEILPFLPVDPFTGKEFIYRIEKNGFLIYSLGENEKDDNGIYNPKENKDDIGWKVEI
;
A
#
# COMPACT_ATOMS: atom_id res chain seq x y z
N MET A 1 -6.22 25.74 -3.17
CA MET A 1 -5.46 25.00 -2.14
C MET A 1 -6.00 23.60 -1.92
N GLU A 2 -7.32 23.42 -1.70
CA GLU A 2 -7.93 22.09 -1.53
C GLU A 2 -7.73 21.17 -2.75
N GLU A 3 -7.89 21.68 -3.96
CA GLU A 3 -7.72 20.88 -5.18
C GLU A 3 -6.27 20.46 -5.45
N PHE A 4 -5.30 21.30 -5.06
CA PHE A 4 -3.87 20.96 -5.12
C PHE A 4 -3.50 19.89 -4.08
N LEU A 5 -4.07 19.97 -2.87
CA LEU A 5 -3.92 18.93 -1.84
C LEU A 5 -4.55 17.61 -2.29
N ARG A 6 -5.73 17.65 -2.92
CA ARG A 6 -6.38 16.48 -3.55
C ARG A 6 -5.55 15.90 -4.70
N GLN A 7 -4.93 16.75 -5.52
CA GLN A 7 -4.10 16.31 -6.64
C GLN A 7 -2.76 15.71 -6.15
N GLN A 8 -2.15 16.26 -5.09
CA GLN A 8 -1.00 15.63 -4.42
C GLN A 8 -1.37 14.30 -3.76
N ALA A 9 -2.54 14.21 -3.12
CA ALA A 9 -3.03 12.98 -2.50
C ALA A 9 -3.22 11.83 -3.51
N ARG A 10 -3.40 12.10 -4.81
CA ARG A 10 -3.55 11.03 -5.81
C ARG A 10 -2.26 10.31 -6.16
N TYR A 11 -1.10 10.95 -6.05
CA TYR A 11 0.18 10.33 -6.43
C TYR A 11 0.94 9.72 -5.25
N THR A 12 0.81 10.32 -4.06
CA THR A 12 1.42 9.84 -2.82
C THR A 12 1.15 8.35 -2.53
N PRO A 13 -0.08 7.82 -2.63
CA PRO A 13 -0.34 6.41 -2.30
C PRO A 13 0.33 5.47 -3.28
N TYR A 14 0.47 5.81 -4.57
CA TYR A 14 1.26 5.00 -5.51
C TYR A 14 2.73 4.93 -5.11
N ILE A 15 3.33 6.06 -4.76
CA ILE A 15 4.74 6.14 -4.34
C ILE A 15 4.96 5.37 -3.05
N ASP A 16 4.08 5.53 -2.07
CA ASP A 16 4.26 4.94 -0.75
C ASP A 16 3.94 3.44 -0.73
N THR A 17 2.89 3.01 -1.44
CA THR A 17 2.66 1.57 -1.67
C THR A 17 3.81 0.93 -2.45
N PHE A 18 4.44 1.64 -3.39
CA PHE A 18 5.62 1.15 -4.11
C PHE A 18 6.84 1.00 -3.18
N LYS A 19 7.12 1.98 -2.31
CA LYS A 19 8.18 1.87 -1.28
C LYS A 19 7.96 0.66 -0.37
N ILE A 20 6.74 0.48 0.11
CA ILE A 20 6.38 -0.67 0.95
C ILE A 20 6.56 -1.97 0.17
N MET A 21 6.08 -2.06 -1.07
CA MET A 21 6.25 -3.23 -1.94
C MET A 21 7.72 -3.60 -2.13
N VAL A 22 8.60 -2.63 -2.40
CA VAL A 22 10.05 -2.86 -2.50
C VAL A 22 10.60 -3.37 -1.16
N GLY A 23 10.21 -2.75 -0.05
CA GLY A 23 10.58 -3.20 1.28
C GLY A 23 10.17 -4.65 1.58
N LEU A 24 8.96 -5.05 1.19
CA LEU A 24 8.46 -6.42 1.30
C LEU A 24 9.30 -7.41 0.48
N LYS A 25 9.72 -7.03 -0.74
CA LYS A 25 10.61 -7.86 -1.57
C LYS A 25 12.00 -8.02 -0.93
N ILE A 26 12.57 -6.94 -0.38
CA ILE A 26 13.84 -6.99 0.35
C ILE A 26 13.72 -7.90 1.58
N TYR A 27 12.64 -7.76 2.36
CA TYR A 27 12.40 -8.59 3.54
C TYR A 27 12.34 -10.07 3.16
N LYS A 28 11.60 -10.42 2.11
CA LYS A 28 11.55 -11.81 1.63
C LYS A 28 12.91 -12.33 1.18
N GLN A 29 13.70 -11.51 0.48
CA GLN A 29 15.04 -11.92 0.05
C GLN A 29 15.96 -12.20 1.24
N LYS A 30 15.83 -11.42 2.31
CA LYS A 30 16.65 -11.55 3.52
C LYS A 30 16.21 -12.67 4.47
N TYR A 31 14.90 -12.82 4.66
CA TYR A 31 14.32 -13.70 5.69
C TYR A 31 13.58 -14.91 5.11
N GLY A 32 13.56 -15.08 3.79
CA GLY A 32 12.95 -16.21 3.07
C GLY A 32 11.42 -16.17 2.97
N LYS A 33 10.74 -15.28 3.69
CA LYS A 33 9.27 -15.12 3.71
C LYS A 33 8.88 -13.65 3.72
N TYR A 34 7.68 -13.32 3.26
CA TYR A 34 7.12 -11.99 3.50
C TYR A 34 6.81 -11.78 5.00
N PRO A 35 6.92 -10.55 5.53
CA PRO A 35 6.65 -10.28 6.93
C PRO A 35 5.16 -10.43 7.22
N GLU A 36 4.78 -10.91 8.40
CA GLU A 36 3.37 -11.02 8.81
C GLU A 36 2.68 -9.66 9.07
N LYS A 37 3.46 -8.59 9.19
CA LYS A 37 2.99 -7.22 9.43
C LYS A 37 4.00 -6.20 8.91
N LEU A 38 3.52 -5.04 8.48
CA LEU A 38 4.36 -4.01 7.85
C LEU A 38 5.45 -3.45 8.78
N GLN A 39 5.21 -3.45 10.10
CA GLN A 39 6.14 -2.87 11.09
C GLN A 39 7.49 -3.60 11.11
N LEU A 40 7.53 -4.86 10.66
CA LEU A 40 8.78 -5.62 10.52
C LEU A 40 9.70 -5.10 9.40
N LEU A 41 9.22 -4.18 8.55
CA LEU A 41 10.06 -3.47 7.59
C LEU A 41 10.90 -2.37 8.26
N THR A 42 10.54 -1.93 9.46
CA THR A 42 11.21 -0.83 10.17
C THR A 42 12.00 -1.32 11.38
N PRO A 43 13.07 -0.61 11.80
CA PRO A 43 13.71 0.49 11.09
C PRO A 43 14.72 0.01 10.01
N GLU A 44 14.90 -1.30 9.86
CA GLU A 44 16.01 -1.87 9.11
C GLU A 44 15.91 -1.69 7.59
N ILE A 45 14.73 -1.90 7.01
CA ILE A 45 14.50 -1.83 5.55
C ILE A 45 13.95 -0.46 5.16
N LEU A 46 13.01 0.05 5.96
CA LEU A 46 12.45 1.39 5.84
C LEU A 46 12.70 2.17 7.14
N PRO A 47 13.03 3.47 7.07
CA PRO A 47 13.23 4.28 8.27
C PRO A 47 11.93 4.48 9.06
N PHE A 48 10.80 4.57 8.36
CA PHE A 48 9.45 4.64 8.92
C PHE A 48 8.45 4.09 7.90
N LEU A 49 7.25 3.73 8.37
CA LEU A 49 6.14 3.38 7.48
C LEU A 49 5.39 4.64 7.05
N PRO A 50 5.16 4.85 5.75
CA PRO A 50 4.27 5.91 5.30
C PRO A 50 2.82 5.59 5.70
N VAL A 51 2.00 6.63 5.84
CA VAL A 51 0.56 6.52 6.12
C VAL A 51 -0.23 6.78 4.84
N ASP A 52 -1.39 6.14 4.74
CA ASP A 52 -2.34 6.36 3.67
C ASP A 52 -2.87 7.81 3.73
N PRO A 53 -2.65 8.63 2.69
CA PRO A 53 -3.02 10.04 2.71
C PRO A 53 -4.54 10.29 2.72
N PHE A 54 -5.36 9.29 2.36
CA PHE A 54 -6.81 9.44 2.39
C PHE A 54 -7.40 9.14 3.77
N THR A 55 -6.89 8.11 4.43
CA THR A 55 -7.46 7.64 5.70
C THR A 55 -6.68 8.10 6.94
N GLY A 56 -5.44 8.56 6.75
CA GLY A 56 -4.49 8.85 7.84
C GLY A 56 -4.01 7.60 8.61
N LYS A 57 -4.32 6.40 8.11
CA LYS A 57 -4.02 5.11 8.74
C LYS A 57 -2.92 4.35 7.98
N GLU A 58 -2.52 3.19 8.49
CA GLU A 58 -1.63 2.30 7.75
C GLU A 58 -2.30 1.80 6.44
N PHE A 59 -1.50 1.58 5.41
CA PHE A 59 -1.94 0.91 4.19
C PHE A 59 -2.40 -0.52 4.47
N ILE A 60 -3.36 -1.01 3.71
CA ILE A 60 -3.83 -2.39 3.84
C ILE A 60 -2.82 -3.33 3.20
N TYR A 61 -2.32 -4.27 4.00
CA TYR A 61 -1.40 -5.32 3.59
C TYR A 61 -2.00 -6.69 3.84
N ARG A 62 -2.04 -7.55 2.81
CA ARG A 62 -2.54 -8.93 2.92
C ARG A 62 -1.59 -9.90 2.23
N ILE A 63 -1.14 -10.92 2.94
CA ILE A 63 -0.42 -12.05 2.35
C ILE A 63 -1.44 -12.95 1.63
N GLU A 64 -1.12 -13.32 0.41
CA GLU A 64 -1.89 -14.30 -0.36
C GLU A 64 -1.05 -15.55 -0.64
N LYS A 65 -1.69 -16.65 -1.07
CA LYS A 65 -1.00 -17.93 -1.33
C LYS A 65 0.22 -17.79 -2.24
N ASN A 66 0.11 -16.96 -3.27
CA ASN A 66 1.16 -16.75 -4.28
C ASN A 66 1.72 -15.33 -4.24
N GLY A 67 1.68 -14.63 -3.10
CA GLY A 67 2.24 -13.27 -3.03
C GLY A 67 1.60 -12.39 -1.97
N PHE A 68 1.29 -11.15 -2.33
CA PHE A 68 0.65 -10.20 -1.43
C PHE A 68 -0.07 -9.06 -2.17
N LEU A 69 -0.95 -8.39 -1.43
CA LEU A 69 -1.59 -7.13 -1.76
C LEU A 69 -1.06 -6.03 -0.84
N ILE A 70 -0.86 -4.84 -1.38
CA ILE A 70 -0.58 -3.62 -0.63
C ILE A 70 -1.33 -2.45 -1.28
N TYR A 71 -2.24 -1.78 -0.56
CA TYR A 71 -3.09 -0.74 -1.14
C TYR A 71 -3.60 0.30 -0.13
N SER A 72 -3.99 1.46 -0.65
CA SER A 72 -4.75 2.52 0.00
C SER A 72 -6.24 2.35 -0.33
N LEU A 73 -7.12 2.83 0.57
CA LEU A 73 -8.58 2.82 0.37
C LEU A 73 -9.09 3.88 -0.61
N GLY A 74 -8.20 4.66 -1.22
CA GLY A 74 -8.61 5.69 -2.16
C GLY A 74 -9.46 6.79 -1.52
N GLU A 75 -10.08 7.60 -2.38
CA GLU A 75 -10.89 8.75 -1.99
C GLU A 75 -12.27 8.31 -1.44
N ASN A 76 -12.73 7.09 -1.75
CA ASN A 76 -13.99 6.57 -1.25
C ASN A 76 -13.90 6.02 0.20
N GLU A 77 -12.69 5.83 0.74
CA GLU A 77 -12.37 5.27 2.06
C GLU A 77 -13.03 3.92 2.38
N LYS A 78 -13.37 3.13 1.36
CA LYS A 78 -13.99 1.80 1.47
C LYS A 78 -13.02 0.75 0.99
N ASP A 79 -12.92 -0.35 1.75
CA ASP A 79 -12.13 -1.50 1.32
C ASP A 79 -12.82 -2.23 0.17
N ASP A 80 -12.39 -1.91 -1.05
CA ASP A 80 -12.80 -2.57 -2.28
C ASP A 80 -11.89 -3.75 -2.64
N ASN A 81 -11.18 -4.28 -1.64
CA ASN A 81 -10.27 -5.42 -1.75
C ASN A 81 -9.04 -5.19 -2.65
N GLY A 82 -8.58 -3.95 -2.74
CA GLY A 82 -7.46 -3.55 -3.60
C GLY A 82 -7.86 -3.38 -5.06
N ILE A 83 -9.15 -3.17 -5.36
CA ILE A 83 -9.68 -3.10 -6.73
C ILE A 83 -9.87 -1.65 -7.15
N TYR A 84 -9.22 -1.25 -8.24
CA TYR A 84 -9.52 -0.02 -8.96
C TYR A 84 -10.53 -0.29 -10.08
N ASN A 85 -11.78 0.16 -9.90
CA ASN A 85 -12.83 0.13 -10.91
C ASN A 85 -13.77 1.35 -10.75
N PRO A 86 -13.47 2.47 -11.45
CA PRO A 86 -14.26 3.70 -11.32
C PRO A 86 -15.74 3.55 -11.71
N LYS A 87 -16.09 2.57 -12.55
CA LYS A 87 -17.49 2.33 -12.95
C LYS A 87 -18.35 1.81 -11.79
N GLU A 88 -17.72 1.18 -10.81
CA GLU A 88 -18.35 0.61 -9.63
C GLU A 88 -18.08 1.46 -8.37
N ASN A 89 -17.54 2.67 -8.53
CA ASN A 89 -17.07 3.52 -7.43
C ASN A 89 -16.02 2.82 -6.54
N LYS A 90 -15.16 2.00 -7.15
CA LYS A 90 -14.01 1.37 -6.48
C LYS A 90 -12.74 2.09 -6.89
N ASP A 91 -12.01 2.64 -5.94
CA ASP A 91 -10.85 3.47 -6.22
C ASP A 91 -9.63 3.15 -5.34
N ASP A 92 -9.55 1.92 -4.82
CA ASP A 92 -8.37 1.43 -4.12
C ASP A 92 -7.11 1.57 -4.99
N ILE A 93 -6.01 1.97 -4.36
CA ILE A 93 -4.75 2.30 -5.05
C ILE A 93 -3.63 1.43 -4.50
N GLY A 94 -3.05 0.57 -5.33
CA GLY A 94 -1.93 -0.24 -4.88
C GLY A 94 -1.47 -1.30 -5.86
N TRP A 95 -0.85 -2.34 -5.31
CA TRP A 95 -0.18 -3.39 -6.05
C TRP A 95 -0.64 -4.77 -5.58
N LYS A 96 -1.00 -5.62 -6.54
CA LYS A 96 -1.02 -7.07 -6.37
C LYS A 96 0.28 -7.62 -6.92
N VAL A 97 1.04 -8.31 -6.10
CA VAL A 97 2.30 -8.94 -6.49
C VAL A 97 2.12 -10.45 -6.41
N GLU A 98 2.26 -11.11 -7.55
CA GLU A 98 2.26 -12.57 -7.68
C GLU A 98 3.71 -13.08 -7.81
N ILE A 99 3.97 -14.30 -7.32
CA ILE A 99 5.28 -14.99 -7.36
C ILE A 99 5.21 -16.17 -8.32
#